data_AF-A0A5E4HMI8-F1
#
_entry.id   AF-A0A5E4HMI8-F1
#
_cell.length_a   1.000
_cell.length_b   1.000
_cell.length_c   1.000
_cell.angle_alpha   90.00
_cell.angle_beta   90.00
_cell.angle_gamma   90.00
#
_symmetry.space_group_name_H-M   'P 1'
#
loop_
_entity.id
_entity.type
_entity.pdbx_description
1 polymer ?
#
loop_
_entity_poly.entity_id
_entity_poly.type
_entity_poly.pdbx_seq_one_letter_code
_entity_poly.pdbx_strand_id
1 'polypeptide(L)'
;MVSGTKEWSDISENIQTGCEHDCAYCYARANALKYGQVKNRTEWTCPVFNHNKLGKKSYPTRKDQVIMFPTSHDITPKNILEVVPYLKKILSAGNRVLIVSKPHISCIETLCKELVNYKDQILFRFTIGSARNDVLKFWEPGAPDFDERLKCLEHAFTHGYQTSVSMEPLLDEDPYSVIVKIAPYITDAIWLGKMNRMWERIDTRNYTPKDWEYYYLVERSQTNDKIIVLYNALKNVNKIKWKESIKVVVGLPVAEVSGTDK
;
A
#
# COMPACT_ATOMS: atom_id res chain seq x y z
N MET A 1 3.21 -17.52 -11.89
CA MET A 1 3.51 -16.08 -11.78
C MET A 1 2.70 -15.49 -10.63
N VAL A 2 3.40 -14.93 -9.64
CA VAL A 2 2.80 -14.25 -8.50
C VAL A 2 2.71 -12.76 -8.80
N SER A 3 1.59 -12.12 -8.44
CA SER A 3 1.35 -10.70 -8.68
C SER A 3 0.58 -10.05 -7.52
N GLY A 4 0.73 -8.75 -7.35
CA GLY A 4 0.00 -7.94 -6.38
C GLY A 4 0.44 -8.23 -4.94
N THR A 5 -0.52 -8.34 -4.02
CA THR A 5 -0.25 -8.52 -2.57
C THR A 5 0.47 -9.84 -2.26
N LYS A 6 0.32 -10.84 -3.13
CA LYS A 6 0.98 -12.15 -3.00
C LYS A 6 2.49 -12.09 -3.20
N GLU A 7 3.03 -11.04 -3.83
CA GLU A 7 4.49 -10.84 -3.90
C GLU A 7 5.07 -10.54 -2.51
N TRP A 8 4.26 -10.00 -1.58
CA TRP A 8 4.73 -9.51 -0.29
C TRP A 8 4.34 -10.36 0.91
N SER A 9 3.31 -11.20 0.78
CA SER A 9 2.71 -11.90 1.91
C SER A 9 2.07 -13.23 1.52
N ASP A 10 1.93 -14.08 2.53
CA ASP A 10 1.29 -15.40 2.42
C ASP A 10 -0.22 -15.31 2.70
N ILE A 11 -0.59 -14.41 3.61
CA ILE A 11 -1.96 -14.30 4.15
C ILE A 11 -2.42 -12.86 4.07
N SER A 12 -3.63 -12.66 3.56
CA SER A 12 -4.32 -11.36 3.54
C SER A 12 -5.33 -11.28 4.68
N GLU A 13 -5.20 -10.27 5.54
CA GLU A 13 -6.17 -10.00 6.60
C GLU A 13 -6.82 -8.63 6.47
N ASN A 14 -8.09 -8.54 6.87
CA ASN A 14 -8.96 -7.37 6.76
C ASN A 14 -10.04 -7.42 7.83
N ILE A 15 -10.38 -6.28 8.42
CA ILE A 15 -11.44 -6.15 9.43
C ILE A 15 -12.68 -5.41 8.94
N GLN A 16 -12.65 -4.86 7.73
CA GLN A 16 -13.79 -4.14 7.15
C GLN A 16 -13.85 -4.32 5.64
N THR A 17 -15.03 -4.05 5.10
CA THR A 17 -15.25 -3.84 3.66
C THR A 17 -15.46 -2.35 3.44
N GLY A 18 -14.75 -1.77 2.47
CA GLY A 18 -14.79 -0.33 2.19
C GLY A 18 -13.59 0.43 2.74
N CYS A 19 -13.34 1.59 2.14
CA CYS A 19 -12.29 2.52 2.56
C CYS A 19 -12.63 3.94 2.09
N GLU A 20 -12.59 4.87 3.03
CA GLU A 20 -12.91 6.29 2.84
C GLU A 20 -11.84 7.08 2.07
N HIS A 21 -10.64 6.52 1.85
CA HIS A 21 -9.61 7.19 1.03
C HIS A 21 -10.03 7.34 -0.44
N ASP A 22 -10.92 6.46 -0.90
CA ASP A 22 -11.57 6.49 -2.21
C ASP A 22 -10.61 6.65 -3.42
N CYS A 23 -9.46 5.98 -3.38
CA CYS A 23 -8.46 6.09 -4.45
C CYS A 23 -9.07 5.72 -5.82
N ALA A 24 -8.87 6.57 -6.83
CA ALA A 24 -9.46 6.40 -8.16
C ALA A 24 -9.04 5.08 -8.84
N TYR A 25 -7.83 4.58 -8.57
CA TYR A 25 -7.30 3.33 -9.13
C TYR A 25 -7.49 2.09 -8.21
N CYS A 26 -8.25 2.21 -7.12
CA CYS A 26 -8.31 1.20 -6.06
C CYS A 26 -8.76 -0.19 -6.55
N TYR A 27 -7.87 -1.17 -6.45
CA TYR A 27 -8.18 -2.56 -6.80
C TYR A 27 -9.28 -3.16 -5.90
N ALA A 28 -9.26 -2.81 -4.61
CA ALA A 28 -10.16 -3.38 -3.62
C ALA A 28 -11.60 -2.91 -3.87
N ARG A 29 -11.79 -1.63 -4.23
CA ARG A 29 -13.09 -1.10 -4.68
C ARG A 29 -13.59 -1.83 -5.92
N ALA A 30 -12.74 -1.95 -6.94
CA ALA A 30 -13.11 -2.62 -8.19
C ALA A 30 -13.54 -4.09 -7.94
N ASN A 31 -12.80 -4.82 -7.09
CA ASN A 31 -13.17 -6.17 -6.70
C ASN A 31 -14.46 -6.22 -5.88
N ALA A 32 -14.64 -5.32 -4.92
CA ALA A 32 -15.84 -5.27 -4.08
C ALA A 32 -17.10 -5.03 -4.92
N LEU A 33 -17.04 -4.12 -5.91
CA LEU A 33 -18.11 -3.89 -6.88
C LEU A 33 -18.35 -5.13 -7.75
N LYS A 34 -17.29 -5.71 -8.33
CA LYS A 34 -17.38 -6.87 -9.21
C LYS A 34 -18.03 -8.08 -8.53
N TYR A 35 -17.72 -8.32 -7.27
CA TYR A 35 -18.24 -9.45 -6.50
C TYR A 35 -19.47 -9.11 -5.65
N GLY A 36 -20.08 -7.93 -5.85
CA GLY A 36 -21.30 -7.53 -5.15
C GLY A 36 -21.17 -7.36 -3.64
N GLN A 37 -19.96 -7.11 -3.13
CA GLN A 37 -19.73 -6.80 -1.73
C GLN A 37 -20.20 -5.38 -1.36
N VAL A 38 -20.21 -4.48 -2.35
CA VAL A 38 -20.81 -3.15 -2.29
C VAL A 38 -21.50 -2.86 -3.62
N LYS A 39 -22.57 -2.06 -3.60
CA LYS A 39 -23.38 -1.75 -4.79
C LYS A 39 -22.82 -0.62 -5.63
N ASN A 40 -22.13 0.34 -4.98
CA ASN A 40 -21.62 1.54 -5.63
C ASN A 40 -20.45 2.16 -4.86
N ARG A 41 -19.85 3.20 -5.43
CA ARG A 41 -18.72 3.94 -4.84
C ARG A 41 -19.07 4.60 -3.51
N THR A 42 -20.30 5.10 -3.33
CA THR A 42 -20.74 5.71 -2.07
C THR A 42 -20.72 4.70 -0.92
N GLU A 43 -21.23 3.49 -1.16
CA GLU A 43 -21.17 2.41 -0.17
C GLU A 43 -19.72 2.00 0.14
N TRP A 44 -18.84 1.97 -0.87
CA TRP A 44 -17.40 1.74 -0.64
C TRP A 44 -16.77 2.74 0.33
N THR A 45 -17.15 4.02 0.25
CA THR A 45 -16.62 5.08 1.13
C THR A 45 -17.24 5.12 2.52
N CYS A 46 -18.19 4.22 2.80
CA CYS A 46 -18.83 4.05 4.10
C CYS A 46 -18.48 2.65 4.65
N PRO A 47 -17.27 2.46 5.21
CA PRO A 47 -16.81 1.12 5.53
C PRO A 47 -17.67 0.43 6.58
N VAL A 48 -17.84 -0.89 6.43
CA VAL A 48 -18.59 -1.73 7.36
C VAL A 48 -17.65 -2.76 7.98
N PHE A 49 -17.62 -2.80 9.31
CA PHE A 49 -16.80 -3.75 10.06
C PHE A 49 -17.28 -5.19 9.91
N ASN A 50 -16.30 -6.09 9.84
CA ASN A 50 -16.52 -7.53 9.95
C ASN A 50 -16.57 -7.93 11.42
N HIS A 51 -17.74 -7.80 12.03
CA HIS A 51 -17.96 -8.12 13.45
C HIS A 51 -17.64 -9.59 13.78
N ASN A 52 -17.79 -10.51 12.83
CA ASN A 52 -17.41 -11.91 13.02
C ASN A 52 -15.89 -12.08 13.25
N LYS A 53 -15.06 -11.30 12.55
CA LYS A 53 -13.60 -11.31 12.78
C LYS A 53 -13.23 -10.55 14.06
N LEU A 54 -13.84 -9.39 14.28
CA LEU A 54 -13.56 -8.58 15.47
C LEU A 54 -13.94 -9.32 16.76
N GLY A 55 -15.05 -10.08 16.75
CA GLY A 55 -15.52 -10.88 17.89
C GLY A 55 -14.69 -12.13 18.21
N LYS A 56 -13.74 -12.53 17.36
CA LYS A 56 -12.83 -13.65 17.68
C LYS A 56 -11.91 -13.27 18.83
N LYS A 57 -11.84 -14.13 19.85
CA LYS A 57 -11.01 -13.94 21.05
C LYS A 57 -9.51 -14.12 20.80
N SER A 58 -9.15 -14.96 19.83
CA SER A 58 -7.76 -15.26 19.49
C SER A 58 -7.56 -15.34 17.97
N TYR A 59 -6.29 -15.27 17.56
CA TYR A 59 -5.86 -15.49 16.19
C TYR A 59 -4.94 -16.73 16.14
N PRO A 60 -5.09 -17.63 15.15
CA PRO A 60 -4.23 -18.81 15.08
C PRO A 60 -2.80 -18.45 14.69
N THR A 61 -1.82 -19.21 15.18
CA THR A 61 -0.43 -19.06 14.73
C THR A 61 -0.28 -19.47 13.26
N ARG A 62 0.50 -18.70 12.50
CA ARG A 62 0.81 -18.81 11.07
C ARG A 62 2.33 -18.94 10.93
N LYS A 63 2.83 -20.13 11.29
CA LYS A 63 4.27 -20.39 11.35
C LYS A 63 4.92 -20.16 9.98
N ASP A 64 6.04 -19.45 9.98
CA ASP A 64 6.85 -19.14 8.79
C ASP A 64 6.15 -18.30 7.70
N GLN A 65 4.96 -17.77 8.00
CA GLN A 65 4.15 -16.96 7.08
C GLN A 65 4.10 -15.50 7.53
N VAL A 66 3.96 -14.58 6.56
CA VAL A 66 3.73 -13.16 6.81
C VAL A 66 2.27 -12.81 6.53
N ILE A 67 1.63 -12.17 7.51
CA ILE A 67 0.26 -11.66 7.38
C ILE A 67 0.32 -10.20 6.92
N MET A 68 -0.25 -9.88 5.76
CA MET A 68 -0.45 -8.51 5.32
C MET A 68 -1.75 -7.96 5.88
N PHE A 69 -1.67 -6.81 6.53
CA PHE A 69 -2.82 -6.13 7.11
C PHE A 69 -2.75 -4.62 6.90
N PRO A 70 -3.84 -3.98 6.45
CA PRO A 70 -4.93 -4.55 5.65
C PRO A 70 -4.51 -4.85 4.21
N THR A 71 -5.38 -5.49 3.43
CA THR A 71 -5.20 -5.66 1.97
C THR A 71 -6.31 -5.01 1.15
N SER A 72 -7.52 -4.88 1.71
CA SER A 72 -8.70 -4.37 1.02
C SER A 72 -9.29 -3.10 1.65
N HIS A 73 -8.59 -2.49 2.60
CA HIS A 73 -8.92 -1.19 3.18
C HIS A 73 -7.63 -0.52 3.65
N ASP A 74 -7.73 0.60 4.36
CA ASP A 74 -6.59 1.26 5.00
C ASP A 74 -6.82 1.40 6.51
N ILE A 75 -5.80 1.82 7.25
CA ILE A 75 -5.87 2.18 8.67
C ILE A 75 -6.07 3.69 8.75
N THR A 76 -7.13 4.11 9.42
CA THR A 76 -7.55 5.50 9.48
C THR A 76 -8.01 5.87 10.88
N PRO A 77 -8.15 7.17 11.19
CA PRO A 77 -8.69 7.59 12.48
C PRO A 77 -10.08 7.01 12.78
N LYS A 78 -10.85 6.63 11.75
CA LYS A 78 -12.20 6.05 11.91
C LYS A 78 -12.19 4.59 12.37
N ASN A 79 -11.10 3.85 12.14
CA ASN A 79 -11.03 2.43 12.47
C ASN A 79 -9.90 2.04 13.43
N ILE A 80 -9.04 2.98 13.82
CA ILE A 80 -7.85 2.69 14.65
C ILE A 80 -8.20 1.96 15.96
N LEU A 81 -9.35 2.28 16.58
CA LEU A 81 -9.82 1.65 17.81
C LEU A 81 -10.14 0.16 17.65
N GLU A 82 -10.51 -0.29 16.46
CA GLU A 82 -10.73 -1.70 16.14
C GLU A 82 -9.46 -2.37 15.61
N VAL A 83 -8.62 -1.61 14.89
CA VAL A 83 -7.34 -2.08 14.34
C VAL A 83 -6.37 -2.49 15.44
N VAL A 84 -6.16 -1.66 16.47
CA VAL A 84 -5.15 -1.93 17.50
C VAL A 84 -5.42 -3.25 18.25
N PRO A 85 -6.62 -3.50 18.80
CA PRO A 85 -6.93 -4.78 19.44
C PRO A 85 -6.83 -5.96 18.48
N TYR A 86 -7.22 -5.78 17.21
CA TYR A 86 -7.11 -6.84 16.21
C TYR A 86 -5.66 -7.21 15.90
N LEU A 87 -4.78 -6.23 15.71
CA LEU A 87 -3.35 -6.45 15.53
C LEU A 87 -2.73 -7.09 16.78
N LYS A 88 -3.07 -6.64 17.99
CA LYS A 88 -2.60 -7.27 19.23
C LYS A 88 -2.96 -8.76 19.29
N LYS A 89 -4.15 -9.16 18.83
CA LYS A 89 -4.55 -10.59 18.73
C LYS A 89 -3.69 -11.38 17.76
N ILE A 90 -3.31 -10.78 16.62
CA ILE A 90 -2.45 -11.43 15.63
C ILE A 90 -1.02 -11.56 16.19
N LEU A 91 -0.49 -10.48 16.78
CA LEU A 91 0.90 -10.40 17.23
C LEU A 91 1.14 -11.24 18.51
N SER A 92 0.18 -11.28 19.43
CA SER A 92 0.30 -12.09 20.66
C SER A 92 0.35 -13.60 20.39
N ALA A 93 -0.11 -14.05 19.21
CA ALA A 93 0.02 -15.42 18.74
C ALA A 93 1.39 -15.76 18.11
N GLY A 94 2.36 -14.82 18.13
CA GLY A 94 3.67 -14.96 17.47
C GLY A 94 3.67 -14.56 15.98
N ASN A 95 2.62 -13.86 15.56
CA ASN A 95 2.36 -13.27 14.24
C ASN A 95 3.43 -12.34 13.67
N ARG A 96 4.11 -12.67 12.57
CA ARG A 96 4.75 -11.62 11.74
C ARG A 96 3.70 -10.88 10.90
N VAL A 97 3.71 -9.55 10.97
CA VAL A 97 2.74 -8.71 10.27
C VAL A 97 3.44 -7.67 9.39
N LEU A 98 3.08 -7.65 8.12
CA LEU A 98 3.34 -6.56 7.19
C LEU A 98 2.16 -5.58 7.29
N ILE A 99 2.35 -4.45 7.95
CA ILE A 99 1.34 -3.40 8.02
C ILE A 99 1.50 -2.49 6.81
N VAL A 100 0.46 -2.39 5.97
CA VAL A 100 0.48 -1.47 4.81
C VAL A 100 -0.53 -0.35 4.97
N SER A 101 -0.18 0.86 4.51
CA SER A 101 -1.07 2.01 4.67
C SER A 101 -0.70 3.17 3.73
N LYS A 102 -1.67 4.05 3.44
CA LYS A 102 -1.46 5.47 3.16
C LYS A 102 -1.66 6.23 4.47
N PRO A 103 -0.61 6.30 5.31
CA PRO A 103 -0.79 6.48 6.74
C PRO A 103 -1.19 7.90 7.13
N HIS A 104 -2.06 7.96 8.14
CA HIS A 104 -2.30 9.17 8.94
C HIS A 104 -1.34 9.17 10.14
N ILE A 105 -0.76 10.32 10.48
CA ILE A 105 0.25 10.39 11.55
C ILE A 105 -0.32 9.94 12.89
N SER A 106 -1.55 10.34 13.21
CA SER A 106 -2.24 9.94 14.45
C SER A 106 -2.41 8.43 14.59
N CYS A 107 -2.58 7.71 13.46
CA CYS A 107 -2.68 6.26 13.46
C CYS A 107 -1.31 5.61 13.67
N ILE A 108 -0.26 6.12 13.04
CA ILE A 108 1.09 5.56 13.19
C ILE A 108 1.64 5.81 14.58
N GLU A 109 1.44 6.99 15.16
CA GLU A 109 1.76 7.27 16.56
C GLU A 109 1.05 6.30 17.51
N THR A 110 -0.25 6.08 17.29
CA THR A 110 -1.04 5.14 18.09
C THR A 110 -0.51 3.71 17.94
N LEU A 111 -0.22 3.25 16.72
CA LEU A 111 0.30 1.90 16.47
C LEU A 111 1.70 1.72 17.10
N CYS A 112 2.60 2.68 16.93
CA CYS A 112 3.96 2.62 17.49
C CYS A 112 3.93 2.59 19.03
N LYS A 113 3.04 3.35 19.65
CA LYS A 113 2.83 3.32 21.11
C LYS A 113 2.22 2.00 21.58
N GLU A 114 1.11 1.58 20.97
CA GLU A 114 0.31 0.46 21.46
C GLU A 114 0.91 -0.91 21.14
N LEU A 115 1.77 -0.99 20.11
CA LEU A 115 2.37 -2.23 19.62
C LEU A 115 3.88 -2.29 19.89
N VAL A 116 4.42 -1.45 20.77
CA VAL A 116 5.87 -1.36 21.05
C VAL A 116 6.49 -2.71 21.42
N ASN A 117 5.79 -3.52 22.21
CA ASN A 117 6.24 -4.86 22.63
C ASN A 117 6.26 -5.89 21.49
N TYR A 118 5.73 -5.54 20.33
CA TYR A 118 5.66 -6.40 19.14
C TYR A 118 6.46 -5.84 17.95
N LYS A 119 7.27 -4.79 18.16
CA LYS A 119 7.96 -4.08 17.07
C LYS A 119 8.77 -5.00 16.14
N ASP A 120 9.44 -6.02 16.69
CA ASP A 120 10.29 -6.93 15.93
C ASP A 120 9.48 -7.89 15.03
N GLN A 121 8.16 -7.98 15.26
CA GLN A 121 7.23 -8.75 14.46
C GLN A 121 6.57 -7.91 13.34
N ILE A 122 6.79 -6.60 13.32
CA ILE A 122 6.09 -5.65 12.46
C ILE A 122 7.05 -5.06 11.42
N LEU A 123 6.62 -5.09 10.16
CA LEU A 123 7.18 -4.29 9.08
C LEU A 123 6.11 -3.29 8.61
N PHE A 124 6.37 -2.00 8.71
CA PHE A 124 5.54 -0.98 8.08
C PHE A 124 5.93 -0.80 6.61
N ARG A 125 4.96 -0.86 5.71
CA ARG A 125 5.13 -0.52 4.30
C ARG A 125 4.14 0.55 3.87
N PHE A 126 4.62 1.78 3.80
CA PHE A 126 3.78 2.93 3.43
C PHE A 126 3.70 3.13 1.93
N THR A 127 2.52 3.51 1.43
CA THR A 127 2.29 3.75 0.01
C THR A 127 2.53 5.21 -0.33
N ILE A 128 3.54 5.50 -1.15
CA ILE A 128 3.90 6.86 -1.57
C ILE A 128 4.17 6.83 -3.08
N GLY A 129 3.16 7.17 -3.89
CA GLY A 129 3.26 7.08 -5.35
C GLY A 129 3.81 8.35 -6.04
N SER A 130 3.89 9.47 -5.32
CA SER A 130 4.30 10.78 -5.84
C SER A 130 4.69 11.72 -4.69
N ALA A 131 5.55 12.70 -4.96
CA ALA A 131 5.86 13.82 -4.05
C ALA A 131 4.97 15.05 -4.29
N ARG A 132 4.06 14.99 -5.27
CA ARG A 132 3.20 16.09 -5.72
C ARG A 132 1.80 15.96 -5.11
N ASN A 133 1.45 16.87 -4.21
CA ASN A 133 0.17 16.82 -3.49
C ASN A 133 -1.05 17.00 -4.42
N ASP A 134 -0.91 17.71 -5.55
CA ASP A 134 -1.97 17.82 -6.56
C ASP A 134 -2.23 16.47 -7.25
N VAL A 135 -1.18 15.73 -7.59
CA VAL A 135 -1.26 14.37 -8.14
C VAL A 135 -1.87 13.40 -7.13
N LEU A 136 -1.39 13.41 -5.89
CA LEU A 136 -1.94 12.56 -4.81
C LEU A 136 -3.41 12.88 -4.56
N LYS A 137 -3.80 14.16 -4.49
CA LYS A 137 -5.18 14.57 -4.25
C LYS A 137 -6.13 14.15 -5.37
N PHE A 138 -5.67 14.15 -6.62
CA PHE A 138 -6.46 13.64 -7.74
C PHE A 138 -6.69 12.12 -7.63
N TRP A 139 -5.63 11.36 -7.39
CA TRP A 139 -5.69 9.89 -7.40
C TRP A 139 -6.19 9.28 -6.09
N GLU A 140 -6.01 9.95 -4.96
CA GLU A 140 -6.19 9.44 -3.60
C GLU A 140 -6.86 10.51 -2.71
N PRO A 141 -8.05 11.02 -3.07
CA PRO A 141 -8.60 12.27 -2.52
C PRO A 141 -8.86 12.26 -1.01
N GLY A 142 -9.10 11.09 -0.41
CA GLY A 142 -9.31 10.94 1.04
C GLY A 142 -8.09 10.45 1.81
N ALA A 143 -6.94 10.26 1.16
CA ALA A 143 -5.71 9.83 1.80
C ALA A 143 -4.80 11.03 2.16
N PRO A 144 -3.91 10.90 3.16
CA PRO A 144 -2.94 11.94 3.53
C PRO A 144 -2.00 12.33 2.39
N ASP A 145 -1.45 13.52 2.44
CA ASP A 145 -0.54 14.03 1.42
C ASP A 145 0.89 13.48 1.55
N PHE A 146 1.82 13.95 0.72
CA PHE A 146 3.19 13.44 0.75
C PHE A 146 3.89 13.71 2.08
N ASP A 147 3.77 14.93 2.61
CA ASP A 147 4.50 15.36 3.79
C ASP A 147 4.02 14.62 5.05
N GLU A 148 2.72 14.35 5.17
CA GLU A 148 2.20 13.54 6.27
C GLU A 148 2.69 12.08 6.18
N ARG A 149 2.70 11.48 4.99
CA ARG A 149 3.19 10.11 4.81
C ARG A 149 4.69 10.01 5.09
N LEU A 150 5.48 11.02 4.72
CA LEU A 150 6.90 11.11 5.05
C LEU A 150 7.11 11.21 6.56
N LYS A 151 6.33 12.05 7.26
CA LYS A 151 6.36 12.14 8.73
C LYS A 151 6.02 10.82 9.40
N CYS A 152 5.04 10.08 8.86
CA CYS A 152 4.72 8.73 9.34
C CYS A 152 5.90 7.78 9.21
N LEU A 153 6.60 7.81 8.06
CA LEU A 153 7.78 6.98 7.79
C LEU A 153 8.92 7.30 8.75
N GLU A 154 9.22 8.59 8.92
CA GLU A 154 10.22 9.08 9.87
C GLU A 154 9.86 8.63 11.29
N HIS A 155 8.62 8.83 11.72
CA HIS A 155 8.16 8.44 13.06
C HIS A 155 8.33 6.93 13.31
N ALA A 156 7.89 6.08 12.39
CA ALA A 156 8.04 4.63 12.53
C ALA A 156 9.53 4.23 12.61
N PHE A 157 10.37 4.83 11.76
CA PHE A 157 11.81 4.59 11.75
C PHE A 157 12.48 5.00 13.06
N THR A 158 12.21 6.21 13.57
CA THR A 158 12.83 6.72 14.81
C THR A 158 12.40 5.94 16.05
N HIS A 159 11.23 5.30 16.02
CA HIS A 159 10.75 4.41 17.08
C HIS A 159 11.27 2.96 16.93
N GLY A 160 12.16 2.71 15.98
CA GLY A 160 12.87 1.43 15.82
C GLY A 160 12.05 0.33 15.16
N TYR A 161 10.97 0.67 14.44
CA TYR A 161 10.25 -0.29 13.61
C TYR A 161 10.98 -0.52 12.29
N GLN A 162 10.76 -1.70 11.69
CA GLN A 162 11.16 -1.91 10.31
C GLN A 162 10.24 -1.12 9.37
N THR A 163 10.84 -0.47 8.37
CA THR A 163 10.17 0.41 7.42
C THR A 163 10.51 0.05 5.98
N SER A 164 9.48 0.16 5.14
CA SER A 164 9.50 -0.05 3.71
C SER A 164 8.56 0.97 3.06
N VAL A 165 8.76 1.23 1.77
CA VAL A 165 7.82 2.02 0.97
C VAL A 165 7.40 1.23 -0.26
N SER A 166 6.13 1.34 -0.62
CA SER A 166 5.59 0.89 -1.89
C SER A 166 5.20 2.08 -2.74
N MET A 167 5.92 2.30 -3.83
CA MET A 167 5.57 3.24 -4.89
C MET A 167 4.76 2.49 -5.96
N GLU A 168 3.60 1.96 -5.54
CA GLU A 168 2.69 1.19 -6.40
C GLU A 168 1.26 1.73 -6.26
N PRO A 169 0.72 2.37 -7.31
CA PRO A 169 1.39 2.71 -8.57
C PRO A 169 2.37 3.89 -8.42
N LEU A 170 3.32 3.99 -9.35
CA LEU A 170 3.95 5.27 -9.69
C LEU A 170 2.88 6.23 -10.22
N LEU A 171 2.73 7.42 -9.65
CA LEU A 171 1.63 8.34 -9.99
C LEU A 171 2.05 9.53 -10.88
N ASP A 172 3.34 9.71 -11.11
CA ASP A 172 3.88 10.72 -12.01
C ASP A 172 5.19 10.25 -12.69
N GLU A 173 5.90 11.19 -13.31
CA GLU A 173 7.16 10.96 -14.05
C GLU A 173 8.43 11.09 -13.20
N ASP A 174 8.31 11.51 -11.93
CA ASP A 174 9.45 11.78 -11.05
C ASP A 174 9.40 10.92 -9.78
N PRO A 175 9.67 9.60 -9.89
CA PRO A 175 9.83 8.75 -8.72
C PRO A 175 11.07 9.11 -7.89
N TYR A 176 12.04 9.82 -8.47
CA TYR A 176 13.33 10.09 -7.84
C TYR A 176 13.18 11.06 -6.67
N SER A 177 12.33 12.09 -6.78
CA SER A 177 12.09 13.02 -5.68
C SER A 177 11.49 12.36 -4.45
N VAL A 178 10.63 11.34 -4.63
CA VAL A 178 10.15 10.50 -3.52
C VAL A 178 11.31 9.71 -2.93
N ILE A 179 12.04 8.95 -3.76
CA ILE A 179 13.12 8.05 -3.33
C ILE A 179 14.17 8.79 -2.50
N VAL A 180 14.64 9.95 -2.96
CA VAL A 180 15.65 10.75 -2.26
C VAL A 180 15.18 11.15 -0.87
N LYS A 181 13.92 11.56 -0.72
CA LYS A 181 13.36 12.01 0.56
C LYS A 181 13.10 10.86 1.54
N ILE A 182 12.70 9.69 1.05
CA ILE A 182 12.37 8.54 1.92
C ILE A 182 13.61 7.71 2.29
N ALA A 183 14.66 7.69 1.45
CA ALA A 183 15.80 6.79 1.59
C ALA A 183 16.46 6.75 2.99
N PRO A 184 16.60 7.87 3.72
CA PRO A 184 17.15 7.85 5.07
C PRO A 184 16.33 7.03 6.08
N TYR A 185 15.04 6.81 5.80
CA TYR A 185 14.08 6.22 6.73
C TYR A 185 13.64 4.81 6.29
N ILE A 186 14.38 4.14 5.41
CA ILE A 186 14.07 2.78 4.94
C ILE A 186 14.99 1.76 5.59
N THR A 187 14.43 0.74 6.25
CA THR A 187 15.20 -0.41 6.76
C THR A 187 15.16 -1.62 5.81
N ASP A 188 14.03 -1.85 5.14
CA ASP A 188 13.78 -3.03 4.29
C ASP A 188 13.96 -2.71 2.80
N ALA A 189 12.90 -2.25 2.13
CA ALA A 189 12.90 -2.06 0.68
C ALA A 189 12.02 -0.89 0.22
N ILE A 190 12.33 -0.36 -0.96
CA ILE A 190 11.47 0.54 -1.75
C ILE A 190 10.99 -0.25 -2.97
N TRP A 191 9.69 -0.50 -3.04
CA TRP A 191 9.06 -1.25 -4.13
C TRP A 191 8.55 -0.30 -5.21
N LEU A 192 8.92 -0.54 -6.48
CA LEU A 192 8.38 0.20 -7.63
C LEU A 192 7.48 -0.70 -8.47
N GLY A 193 6.30 -0.18 -8.83
CA GLY A 193 5.34 -0.89 -9.68
C GLY A 193 4.47 0.03 -10.54
N LYS A 194 4.02 -0.51 -11.67
CA LYS A 194 3.13 0.18 -12.61
C LYS A 194 1.69 0.21 -12.08
N MET A 195 0.89 1.14 -12.59
CA MET A 195 -0.55 1.14 -12.40
C MET A 195 -1.18 0.02 -13.24
N ASN A 196 -1.81 -0.91 -12.54
CA ASN A 196 -2.47 -2.05 -13.17
C ASN A 196 -3.94 -1.77 -13.47
N ARG A 197 -4.37 -2.16 -14.67
CA ARG A 197 -5.77 -2.17 -15.14
C ARG A 197 -6.45 -0.80 -15.03
N MET A 198 -5.76 0.26 -15.50
CA MET A 198 -6.26 1.64 -15.52
C MET A 198 -7.68 1.73 -16.10
N TRP A 199 -7.88 1.19 -17.31
CA TRP A 199 -9.16 1.18 -18.02
C TRP A 199 -10.31 0.51 -17.26
N GLU A 200 -10.02 -0.50 -16.42
CA GLU A 200 -11.04 -1.24 -15.68
C GLU A 200 -11.41 -0.58 -14.34
N ARG A 201 -10.48 0.17 -13.75
CA ARG A 201 -10.60 0.63 -12.35
C ARG A 201 -10.96 2.10 -12.23
N ILE A 202 -10.60 2.89 -13.23
CA ILE A 202 -10.75 4.34 -13.24
C ILE A 202 -12.05 4.69 -13.96
N ASP A 203 -12.96 5.36 -13.24
CA ASP A 203 -14.17 5.90 -13.83
C ASP A 203 -13.89 7.27 -14.44
N THR A 204 -13.84 7.33 -15.77
CA THR A 204 -13.49 8.52 -16.55
C THR A 204 -14.70 9.28 -17.11
N ARG A 205 -15.94 8.83 -16.82
CA ARG A 205 -17.17 9.38 -17.43
C ARG A 205 -17.35 10.88 -17.25
N ASN A 206 -16.85 11.41 -16.12
CA ASN A 206 -16.98 12.82 -15.75
C ASN A 206 -15.63 13.57 -15.76
N TYR A 207 -14.61 13.05 -16.45
CA TYR A 207 -13.30 13.69 -16.49
C TYR A 207 -13.36 15.01 -17.27
N THR A 208 -12.89 16.07 -16.63
CA THR A 208 -12.58 17.37 -17.24
C THR A 208 -11.26 17.29 -18.02
N PRO A 209 -10.93 18.29 -18.88
CA PRO A 209 -9.62 18.35 -19.51
C PRO A 209 -8.44 18.27 -18.54
N LYS A 210 -8.59 18.86 -17.34
CA LYS A 210 -7.58 18.80 -16.28
C LYS A 210 -7.43 17.40 -15.68
N ASP A 211 -8.52 16.65 -15.54
CA ASP A 211 -8.47 15.27 -15.03
C ASP A 211 -7.72 14.35 -16.01
N TRP A 212 -7.89 14.60 -17.32
CA TRP A 212 -7.14 13.91 -18.36
C TRP A 212 -5.63 14.19 -18.30
N GLU A 213 -5.19 15.36 -17.83
CA GLU A 213 -3.76 15.63 -17.64
C GLU A 213 -3.13 14.65 -16.64
N TYR A 214 -3.78 14.38 -15.50
CA TYR A 214 -3.29 13.41 -14.53
C TYR A 214 -3.34 11.97 -15.06
N TYR A 215 -4.37 11.61 -15.82
CA TYR A 215 -4.46 10.31 -16.46
C TYR A 215 -3.29 10.08 -17.42
N TYR A 216 -3.07 11.03 -18.34
CA TYR A 216 -2.00 10.95 -19.33
C TYR A 216 -0.61 11.06 -18.71
N LEU A 217 -0.47 11.75 -17.58
CA LEU A 217 0.78 11.78 -16.81
C LEU A 217 1.21 10.36 -16.41
N VAL A 218 0.30 9.56 -15.85
CA VAL A 218 0.57 8.15 -15.47
C VAL A 218 0.80 7.29 -16.71
N GLU A 219 -0.05 7.41 -17.74
CA GLU A 219 0.06 6.60 -18.95
C GLU A 219 1.43 6.81 -19.63
N ARG A 220 1.86 8.07 -19.76
CA ARG A 220 3.14 8.43 -20.40
C ARG A 220 4.35 8.07 -19.54
N SER A 221 4.24 8.11 -18.21
CA SER A 221 5.37 7.80 -17.32
C SER A 221 5.67 6.30 -17.21
N GLN A 222 4.74 5.43 -17.65
CA GLN A 222 4.84 3.98 -17.48
C GLN A 222 4.91 3.16 -18.78
N THR A 223 5.26 3.81 -19.89
CA THR A 223 5.61 3.11 -21.15
C THR A 223 6.82 2.22 -20.94
N ASN A 224 6.96 1.16 -21.76
CA ASN A 224 8.09 0.23 -21.63
C ASN A 224 9.44 0.95 -21.71
N ASP A 225 9.59 1.92 -22.60
CA ASP A 225 10.82 2.72 -22.74
C ASP A 225 11.13 3.51 -21.47
N LYS A 226 10.12 4.18 -20.87
CA LYS A 226 10.29 4.91 -19.61
C LYS A 226 10.64 3.97 -18.45
N ILE A 227 10.05 2.78 -18.41
CA ILE A 227 10.37 1.76 -17.40
C ILE A 227 11.80 1.23 -17.57
N ILE A 228 12.27 1.02 -18.81
CA ILE A 228 13.66 0.62 -19.08
C ILE A 228 14.64 1.72 -18.62
N VAL A 229 14.34 2.99 -18.87
CA VAL A 229 15.14 4.13 -18.40
C VAL A 229 15.18 4.16 -16.87
N LEU A 230 14.01 4.06 -16.20
CA LEU A 230 13.89 4.02 -14.75
C LEU A 230 14.70 2.86 -14.14
N TYR A 231 14.57 1.67 -14.72
CA TYR A 231 15.29 0.49 -14.27
C TYR A 231 16.81 0.69 -14.38
N ASN A 232 17.30 1.17 -15.52
CA ASN A 232 18.73 1.40 -15.69
C ASN A 232 19.29 2.44 -14.72
N ALA A 233 18.50 3.46 -14.37
CA ALA A 233 18.89 4.48 -13.39
C ALA A 233 18.98 3.93 -11.96
N LEU A 234 18.11 3.00 -11.58
CA LEU A 234 17.95 2.58 -10.17
C LEU A 234 18.39 1.14 -9.87
N LYS A 235 18.69 0.30 -10.86
CA LYS A 235 18.98 -1.15 -10.66
C LYS A 235 20.12 -1.46 -9.70
N ASN A 236 21.05 -0.52 -9.53
CA ASN A 236 22.20 -0.65 -8.62
C ASN A 236 22.02 0.14 -7.32
N VAL A 237 20.88 0.82 -7.13
CA VAL A 237 20.57 1.54 -5.89
C VAL A 237 20.12 0.52 -4.84
N ASN A 238 20.78 0.55 -3.69
CA ASN A 238 20.48 -0.39 -2.60
C ASN A 238 19.00 -0.29 -2.16
N LYS A 239 18.43 -1.41 -1.73
CA LYS A 239 17.04 -1.54 -1.25
C LYS A 239 15.93 -1.27 -2.29
N ILE A 240 16.26 -0.95 -3.54
CA ILE A 240 15.26 -0.89 -4.62
C ILE A 240 14.82 -2.30 -4.99
N LYS A 241 13.49 -2.52 -5.04
CA LYS A 241 12.87 -3.76 -5.51
C LYS A 241 11.83 -3.47 -6.58
N TRP A 242 11.70 -4.42 -7.50
CA TRP A 242 10.91 -4.31 -8.70
C TRP A 242 9.70 -5.22 -8.61
N LYS A 243 8.50 -4.69 -8.76
CA LYS A 243 7.29 -5.49 -8.90
C LYS A 243 7.30 -6.26 -10.21
N GLU A 244 6.51 -7.33 -10.27
CA GLU A 244 6.29 -8.13 -11.49
C GLU A 244 6.05 -7.25 -12.73
N SER A 245 5.21 -6.22 -12.62
CA SER A 245 4.90 -5.29 -13.72
C SER A 245 6.11 -4.56 -14.32
N ILE A 246 7.18 -4.35 -13.56
CA ILE A 246 8.45 -3.80 -14.06
C ILE A 246 9.37 -4.93 -14.52
N LYS A 247 9.48 -6.01 -13.73
CA LYS A 247 10.32 -7.17 -14.04
C LYS A 247 10.04 -7.75 -15.42
N VAL A 248 8.77 -7.86 -15.81
CA VAL A 248 8.36 -8.34 -17.14
C VAL A 248 8.89 -7.44 -18.26
N VAL A 249 8.88 -6.12 -18.08
CA VAL A 249 9.37 -5.17 -19.10
C VAL A 249 10.88 -5.30 -19.31
N VAL A 250 11.63 -5.53 -18.23
CA VAL A 250 13.11 -5.56 -18.26
C VAL A 250 13.69 -6.97 -18.31
N GLY A 251 12.84 -8.01 -18.46
CA GLY A 251 13.27 -9.40 -18.58
C GLY A 251 13.85 -10.01 -17.30
N LEU A 252 13.46 -9.52 -16.12
CA LEU A 252 13.87 -10.10 -14.83
C LEU A 252 13.00 -11.30 -14.43
N PRO A 253 13.54 -12.28 -13.68
CA PRO A 253 12.75 -13.37 -13.12
C PRO A 253 11.61 -12.87 -12.24
N VAL A 254 10.43 -13.46 -12.41
CA VAL A 254 9.24 -13.19 -11.60
C VAL A 254 9.05 -14.30 -10.57
N ALA A 255 8.57 -13.96 -9.38
CA ALA A 255 8.35 -14.95 -8.34
C ALA A 255 7.25 -15.97 -8.74
N GLU A 256 7.50 -17.24 -8.45
CA GLU A 256 6.55 -18.32 -8.70
C GLU A 256 5.75 -18.71 -7.45
N VAL A 257 6.26 -18.39 -6.25
CA VAL A 257 5.67 -18.74 -4.95
C VAL A 257 5.36 -17.47 -4.15
N SER A 258 4.18 -17.43 -3.50
CA SER A 258 3.74 -16.28 -2.70
C SER A 258 4.76 -15.94 -1.62
N GLY A 259 4.97 -14.64 -1.40
CA GLY A 259 5.85 -14.15 -0.34
C GLY A 259 7.34 -14.47 -0.53
N THR A 260 7.77 -14.96 -1.70
CA THR A 260 9.19 -15.27 -1.96
C THR A 260 9.96 -14.15 -2.63
N ASP A 261 9.27 -13.12 -3.13
CA ASP A 261 9.87 -11.88 -3.58
C ASP A 261 10.15 -11.01 -2.33
N LYS A 262 11.00 -11.52 -1.44
CA LYS A 262 11.33 -10.86 -0.18
C LYS A 262 12.38 -9.81 -0.37
#